data_AF-A0A3A6MYM5-F1
#
_entry.id   AF-A0A3A6MYM5-F1
#
_cell.length_a   1.000
_cell.length_b   1.000
_cell.length_c   1.000
_cell.angle_alpha   90.00
_cell.angle_beta   90.00
_cell.angle_gamma   90.00
#
_symmetry.space_group_name_H-M   'P 1'
#
loop_
_entity.id
_entity.type
_entity.pdbx_description
1 polymer ?
#
loop_
_entity_poly.entity_id
_entity_poly.type
_entity_poly.pdbx_seq_one_letter_code
_entity_poly.pdbx_strand_id
1 'polypeptide(L)'
;MVGLDLFMPVGKEALIALAGAAFAWSLKRVVLSYRNSVLNRKYGLTGEYLSRYEDTEPGKEKAWRKARTLLQQKGDSVVGSTTDLVSNRTWKLDLRIVQQKYLLGSYENEDPTDPGTGVVFLDILLNGQLEGLWAGYDPVNKSVQMGRYLFAKSLPVAVKPLTPERLPYALALFGTCLGERYITRDQLEAYAKDKDKKGFIAIDSRGGVLGAVICEIWNSAPATGEKIAALVPDLAFHKCGFLKSLAVKETQRGRGVGLKLASAALGWMRSNGSTTEIAVAWVENGRCNARGVLENLGFKEQTKIDRFWYQESKEKGYICPSCGNPCECAALVFRR
;
A
#
# COMPACT_ATOMS: atom_id res chain seq x y z
N MET A 1 46.83 57.53 -42.08
CA MET A 1 45.75 58.17 -41.29
C MET A 1 44.47 57.37 -41.46
N VAL A 2 44.19 56.47 -40.53
CA VAL A 2 42.84 55.95 -40.25
C VAL A 2 42.80 55.76 -38.73
N GLY A 3 41.99 56.57 -38.05
CA GLY A 3 41.84 56.57 -36.59
C GLY A 3 40.93 55.44 -36.14
N LEU A 4 41.36 54.74 -35.09
CA LEU A 4 40.69 53.57 -34.52
C LEU A 4 40.47 53.82 -33.02
N ASP A 5 39.81 54.94 -32.71
CA ASP A 5 39.36 55.28 -31.36
C ASP A 5 37.83 55.11 -31.30
N LEU A 6 37.40 53.85 -31.21
CA LEU A 6 35.99 53.51 -30.97
C LEU A 6 35.87 52.41 -29.89
N PHE A 7 36.57 52.57 -28.77
CA PHE A 7 36.33 51.79 -27.55
C PHE A 7 35.55 52.65 -26.56
N MET A 8 34.21 52.59 -26.66
CA MET A 8 33.31 53.26 -25.73
C MET A 8 33.43 52.71 -24.28
N PRO A 9 33.16 53.53 -23.25
CA PRO A 9 33.23 53.17 -21.82
C PRO A 9 32.02 52.34 -21.35
N VAL A 10 31.54 51.38 -22.14
CA VAL A 10 30.36 50.53 -21.84
C VAL A 10 30.65 49.52 -20.70
N GLY A 11 31.91 49.37 -20.27
CA GLY A 11 32.32 48.27 -19.38
C GLY A 11 31.76 48.33 -17.95
N LYS A 12 31.76 49.49 -17.28
CA LYS A 12 31.47 49.56 -15.83
C LYS A 12 29.97 49.49 -15.50
N GLU A 13 29.16 50.22 -16.23
CA GLU A 13 27.70 50.25 -16.02
C GLU A 13 27.07 48.90 -16.35
N ALA A 14 27.51 48.25 -17.43
CA ALA A 14 27.08 46.90 -17.79
C ALA A 14 27.45 45.87 -16.71
N LEU A 15 28.66 45.95 -16.14
CA LEU A 15 29.08 45.06 -15.04
C LEU A 15 28.25 45.26 -13.77
N ILE A 16 27.94 46.51 -13.39
CA ILE A 16 27.09 46.81 -12.24
C ILE A 16 25.66 46.26 -12.47
N ALA A 17 25.10 46.45 -13.67
CA ALA A 17 23.78 45.93 -14.03
C ALA A 17 23.74 44.39 -13.97
N LEU A 18 24.77 43.72 -14.50
CA LEU A 18 24.89 42.26 -14.46
C LEU A 18 25.04 41.74 -13.02
N ALA A 19 25.85 42.39 -12.19
CA ALA A 19 26.00 42.03 -10.78
C ALA A 19 24.69 42.21 -10.00
N GLY A 20 23.97 43.31 -10.23
CA GLY A 20 22.66 43.56 -9.64
C GLY A 20 21.62 42.51 -10.05
N ALA A 21 21.57 42.17 -11.34
CA ALA A 21 20.69 41.12 -11.85
C ALA A 21 21.02 39.74 -11.25
N ALA A 22 22.30 39.38 -11.17
CA ALA A 22 22.76 38.13 -10.57
C ALA A 22 22.43 38.06 -9.07
N PHE A 23 22.59 39.17 -8.34
CA PHE A 23 22.22 39.27 -6.92
C PHE A 23 20.71 39.11 -6.72
N ALA A 24 19.89 39.85 -7.49
CA ALA A 24 18.44 39.76 -7.41
C ALA A 24 17.93 38.35 -7.73
N TRP A 25 18.50 37.69 -8.76
CA TRP A 25 18.18 36.31 -9.10
C TRP A 25 18.58 35.32 -8.00
N SER A 26 19.76 35.51 -7.39
CA SER A 26 20.23 34.69 -6.27
C SER A 26 19.33 34.84 -5.05
N LEU A 27 18.97 36.08 -4.69
CA LEU A 27 18.05 36.36 -3.59
C LEU A 27 16.67 35.73 -3.85
N LYS A 28 16.13 35.88 -5.07
CA LYS A 28 14.88 35.23 -5.48
C LYS A 28 14.95 33.70 -5.32
N ARG A 29 16.07 33.08 -5.72
CA ARG A 29 16.29 31.64 -5.53
C ARG A 29 16.33 31.23 -4.05
N VAL A 30 16.99 32.01 -3.20
CA VAL A 30 17.03 31.75 -1.74
C VAL A 30 15.63 31.86 -1.14
N VAL A 31 14.88 32.91 -1.46
CA VAL A 31 13.51 33.11 -0.97
C VAL A 31 12.58 31.98 -1.44
N LEU A 32 12.65 31.60 -2.72
CA LEU A 32 11.87 30.48 -3.26
C LEU A 32 12.27 29.14 -2.61
N SER A 33 13.57 28.90 -2.40
CA SER A 33 14.04 27.69 -1.73
C SER A 33 13.54 27.62 -0.28
N TYR A 34 13.60 28.72 0.45
CA TYR A 34 13.08 28.83 1.82
C TYR A 34 11.56 28.58 1.85
N ARG A 35 10.78 29.28 1.02
CA ARG A 35 9.33 29.07 0.90
C ARG A 35 9.02 27.61 0.57
N ASN A 36 9.74 27.02 -0.38
CA ASN A 36 9.52 25.63 -0.78
C ASN A 36 9.82 24.66 0.36
N SER A 37 10.89 24.89 1.12
CA SER A 37 11.24 24.09 2.29
C SER A 37 10.17 24.18 3.38
N VAL A 38 9.63 25.39 3.64
CA VAL A 38 8.53 25.60 4.59
C VAL A 38 7.27 24.85 4.16
N LEU A 39 6.87 24.95 2.89
CA LEU A 39 5.68 24.25 2.36
C LEU A 39 5.88 22.73 2.37
N ASN A 40 7.07 22.25 1.98
CA ASN A 40 7.41 20.82 2.01
C ASN A 40 7.35 20.27 3.43
N ARG A 41 7.81 21.02 4.43
CA ARG A 41 7.74 20.62 5.84
C ARG A 41 6.31 20.70 6.38
N LYS A 42 5.54 21.72 5.98
CA LYS A 42 4.16 21.94 6.43
C LYS A 42 3.22 20.81 5.99
N TYR A 43 3.25 20.44 4.71
CA TYR A 43 2.32 19.45 4.16
C TYR A 43 2.93 18.05 4.04
N GLY A 44 4.23 17.95 3.75
CA GLY A 44 4.94 16.67 3.69
C GLY A 44 4.31 15.68 2.72
N LEU A 45 3.88 16.12 1.54
CA LEU A 45 3.09 15.29 0.61
C LEU A 45 3.93 14.27 -0.17
N THR A 46 5.25 14.39 -0.16
CA THR A 46 6.14 13.40 -0.78
C THR A 46 5.99 12.03 -0.12
N GLY A 47 5.85 10.99 -0.94
CA GLY A 47 5.85 9.61 -0.49
C GLY A 47 4.93 8.71 -1.30
N GLU A 48 4.82 7.47 -0.82
CA GLU A 48 3.91 6.46 -1.34
C GLU A 48 2.57 6.53 -0.61
N TYR A 49 1.48 6.31 -1.34
CA TYR A 49 0.11 6.25 -0.83
C TYR A 49 -0.57 5.00 -1.37
N LEU A 50 -1.42 4.40 -0.53
CA LEU A 50 -2.42 3.45 -0.98
C LEU A 50 -3.70 4.24 -1.22
N SER A 51 -3.98 4.53 -2.48
CA SER A 51 -5.14 5.30 -2.89
C SER A 51 -6.33 4.39 -3.22
N ARG A 52 -7.52 4.97 -3.14
CA ARG A 52 -8.76 4.37 -3.57
C ARG A 52 -9.59 5.41 -4.30
N TYR A 53 -10.30 4.97 -5.33
CA TYR A 53 -11.19 5.85 -6.06
C TYR A 53 -12.46 5.12 -6.46
N GLU A 54 -13.56 5.85 -6.50
CA GLU A 54 -14.81 5.34 -7.05
C GLU A 54 -14.72 5.36 -8.57
N ASP A 55 -15.05 4.25 -9.21
CA ASP A 55 -15.10 4.10 -10.66
C ASP A 55 -16.41 3.42 -11.06
N THR A 56 -16.92 3.74 -12.25
CA THR A 56 -18.17 3.15 -12.77
C THR A 56 -17.82 2.18 -13.88
N GLU A 57 -17.97 0.88 -13.63
CA GLU A 57 -17.89 -0.11 -14.71
C GLU A 57 -19.16 -0.05 -15.57
N PRO A 58 -19.08 -0.23 -16.90
CA PRO A 58 -20.25 -0.29 -17.76
C PRO A 58 -21.29 -1.30 -17.24
N GLY A 59 -22.50 -0.82 -16.96
CA GLY A 59 -23.61 -1.64 -16.46
C GLY A 59 -23.53 -2.04 -14.99
N LYS A 60 -22.63 -1.45 -14.19
CA LYS A 60 -22.54 -1.69 -12.74
C LYS A 60 -22.60 -0.40 -11.93
N GLU A 61 -22.96 -0.55 -10.65
CA GLU A 61 -22.85 0.51 -9.67
C GLU A 61 -21.38 0.93 -9.45
N LYS A 62 -21.19 2.13 -8.89
CA LYS A 62 -19.86 2.65 -8.53
C LYS A 62 -19.15 1.67 -7.60
N ALA A 63 -17.95 1.26 -8.00
CA ALA A 63 -17.09 0.37 -7.22
C ALA A 63 -15.82 1.09 -6.78
N TRP A 64 -15.35 0.76 -5.58
CA TRP A 64 -14.05 1.25 -5.10
C TRP A 64 -12.91 0.44 -5.74
N ARG A 65 -12.07 1.15 -6.49
CA ARG A 65 -10.79 0.66 -6.99
C ARG A 65 -9.67 1.01 -6.02
N LYS A 66 -8.57 0.28 -6.09
CA LYS A 66 -7.36 0.56 -5.32
C LYS A 66 -6.22 0.86 -6.28
N ALA A 67 -5.45 1.87 -5.95
CA ALA A 67 -4.27 2.24 -6.69
C ALA A 67 -3.08 2.48 -5.77
N ARG A 68 -1.89 2.35 -6.33
CA ARG A 68 -0.65 2.79 -5.70
C ARG A 68 -0.33 4.17 -6.24
N THR A 69 -0.18 5.15 -5.35
CA THR A 69 0.20 6.51 -5.76
C THR A 69 1.57 6.86 -5.22
N LEU A 70 2.41 7.46 -6.07
CA LEU A 70 3.68 8.07 -5.70
C LEU A 70 3.59 9.58 -5.93
N LEU A 71 3.78 10.37 -4.87
CA LEU A 71 3.77 11.83 -4.96
C LEU A 71 5.15 12.40 -4.62
N GLN A 72 5.51 13.50 -5.29
CA GLN A 72 6.68 14.32 -5.04
C GLN A 72 6.26 15.79 -4.93
N GLN A 73 6.55 16.41 -3.79
CA GLN A 73 6.26 17.81 -3.54
C GLN A 73 7.52 18.68 -3.70
N LYS A 74 7.38 19.79 -4.43
CA LYS A 74 8.36 20.88 -4.54
C LYS A 74 7.67 22.22 -4.33
N GLY A 75 7.61 22.65 -3.07
CA GLY A 75 6.90 23.86 -2.69
C GLY A 75 5.39 23.69 -2.75
N ASP A 76 4.72 24.45 -3.60
CA ASP A 76 3.29 24.31 -3.87
C ASP A 76 2.98 23.37 -5.04
N SER A 77 3.97 22.93 -5.82
CA SER A 77 3.77 21.93 -6.87
C SER A 77 3.90 20.51 -6.30
N VAL A 78 2.97 19.64 -6.69
CA VAL A 78 2.96 18.21 -6.37
C VAL A 78 2.75 17.45 -7.66
N VAL A 79 3.75 16.68 -8.06
CA VAL A 79 3.68 15.81 -9.22
C VAL A 79 3.71 14.36 -8.77
N GLY A 80 3.20 13.45 -9.58
CA GLY A 80 3.21 12.04 -9.20
C GLY A 80 2.61 11.12 -10.23
N SER A 81 2.39 9.88 -9.81
CA SER A 81 1.64 8.90 -10.59
C SER A 81 0.74 8.07 -9.70
N THR A 82 -0.37 7.59 -10.26
CA THR A 82 -1.30 6.65 -9.63
C THR A 82 -1.47 5.46 -10.55
N THR A 83 -1.14 4.26 -10.08
CA THR A 83 -1.27 3.01 -10.84
C THR A 83 -2.37 2.16 -10.25
N ASP A 84 -3.41 1.86 -11.04
CA ASP A 84 -4.47 0.93 -10.66
C ASP A 84 -3.89 -0.47 -10.43
N LEU A 85 -4.21 -1.07 -9.28
CA LEU A 85 -3.63 -2.36 -8.90
C LEU A 85 -4.22 -3.56 -9.65
N VAL A 86 -5.35 -3.38 -10.35
CA VAL A 86 -6.02 -4.44 -11.11
C VAL A 86 -5.72 -4.30 -12.59
N SER A 87 -5.95 -3.13 -13.18
CA SER A 87 -5.75 -2.89 -14.61
C SER A 87 -4.30 -2.55 -14.97
N ASN A 88 -3.45 -2.24 -13.97
CA ASN A 88 -2.08 -1.76 -14.16
C ASN A 88 -1.98 -0.50 -15.04
N ARG A 89 -3.07 0.26 -15.17
CA ARG A 89 -3.08 1.56 -15.86
C ARG A 89 -2.49 2.61 -14.92
N THR A 90 -1.66 3.49 -15.46
CA THR A 90 -1.00 4.55 -14.69
C THR A 90 -1.47 5.91 -15.19
N TRP A 91 -1.84 6.78 -14.25
CA TRP A 91 -2.10 8.20 -14.52
C TRP A 91 -1.01 9.06 -13.89
N LYS A 92 -0.47 10.00 -14.67
CA LYS A 92 0.40 11.06 -14.17
C LYS A 92 -0.45 12.15 -13.53
N LEU A 93 0.02 12.69 -12.42
CA LEU A 93 -0.63 13.75 -11.66
C LEU A 93 0.22 15.01 -11.72
N ASP A 94 -0.38 16.15 -12.03
CA ASP A 94 0.21 17.48 -11.87
C ASP A 94 -0.74 18.37 -11.08
N LEU A 95 -0.38 18.62 -9.82
CA LEU A 95 -1.24 19.24 -8.82
C LEU A 95 -0.55 20.42 -8.15
N ARG A 96 -1.35 21.34 -7.61
CA ARG A 96 -0.89 22.50 -6.86
C ARG A 96 -1.63 22.69 -5.55
N ILE A 97 -0.89 23.08 -4.53
CA ILE A 97 -1.42 23.46 -3.23
C ILE A 97 -2.05 24.84 -3.34
N VAL A 98 -3.35 24.92 -3.12
CA VAL A 98 -4.13 26.17 -3.19
C VAL A 98 -4.83 26.44 -1.86
N GLN A 99 -4.96 27.72 -1.51
CA GLN A 99 -5.60 28.19 -0.28
C GLN A 99 -5.07 27.50 1.00
N GLN A 100 -3.82 27.03 0.97
CA GLN A 100 -3.14 26.35 2.08
C GLN A 100 -3.83 25.09 2.64
N LYS A 101 -4.78 24.51 1.92
CA LYS A 101 -5.57 23.36 2.38
C LYS A 101 -5.92 22.37 1.28
N TYR A 102 -6.00 22.83 0.04
CA TYR A 102 -6.45 22.00 -1.07
C TYR A 102 -5.30 21.68 -2.02
N LEU A 103 -5.43 20.57 -2.71
CA LEU A 103 -4.58 20.14 -3.80
C LEU A 103 -5.46 20.04 -5.06
N LEU A 104 -5.22 20.91 -6.04
CA LEU A 104 -5.98 20.99 -7.28
C LEU A 104 -5.05 20.77 -8.47
N GLY A 105 -5.50 20.02 -9.47
CA GLY A 105 -4.80 19.94 -10.74
C GLY A 105 -5.41 18.95 -11.69
N SER A 106 -4.58 18.40 -12.57
CA SER A 106 -4.99 17.47 -13.60
C SER A 106 -4.32 16.12 -13.45
N TYR A 107 -4.90 15.15 -14.15
CA TYR A 107 -4.26 13.89 -14.44
C TYR A 107 -4.41 13.55 -15.91
N GLU A 108 -3.47 12.75 -16.40
CA GLU A 108 -3.44 12.22 -17.76
C GLU A 108 -2.92 10.79 -17.72
N ASN A 109 -3.35 9.94 -18.65
CA ASN A 109 -2.80 8.60 -18.76
C ASN A 109 -1.29 8.66 -19.12
N GLU A 110 -0.51 7.76 -18.55
CA GLU A 110 0.90 7.58 -18.93
C GLU A 110 1.06 7.00 -20.34
N ASP A 111 0.14 6.13 -20.77
CA ASP A 111 0.06 5.61 -22.13
C ASP A 111 -0.49 6.70 -23.07
N PRO A 112 0.31 7.19 -24.05
CA PRO A 112 -0.12 8.26 -24.95
C PRO A 112 -1.25 7.86 -25.90
N THR A 113 -1.56 6.56 -26.02
CA THR A 113 -2.68 6.07 -26.84
C THR A 113 -4.03 6.14 -26.13
N ASP A 114 -4.02 6.34 -24.81
CA ASP A 114 -5.22 6.47 -23.99
C ASP A 114 -5.46 7.96 -23.67
N PRO A 115 -6.46 8.60 -24.30
CA PRO A 115 -6.70 10.04 -24.13
C PRO A 115 -7.39 10.37 -22.79
N GLY A 116 -7.47 9.41 -21.85
CA GLY A 116 -8.04 9.61 -20.53
C GLY A 116 -7.33 10.74 -19.77
N THR A 117 -8.04 11.85 -19.59
CA THR A 117 -7.59 13.01 -18.83
C THR A 117 -8.72 13.51 -17.94
N GLY A 118 -8.35 14.19 -16.86
CA GLY A 118 -9.31 14.80 -15.97
C GLY A 118 -8.68 15.75 -14.97
N VAL A 119 -9.50 16.14 -14.01
CA VAL A 119 -9.16 17.05 -12.91
C VAL A 119 -9.35 16.35 -11.58
N VAL A 120 -8.54 16.75 -10.61
CA VAL A 120 -8.56 16.23 -9.24
C VAL A 120 -8.60 17.40 -8.27
N PHE A 121 -9.46 17.29 -7.27
CA PHE A 121 -9.59 18.24 -6.16
C PHE A 121 -9.53 17.47 -4.85
N LEU A 122 -8.51 17.73 -4.03
CA LEU A 122 -8.30 17.01 -2.76
C LEU A 122 -8.12 17.98 -1.60
N ASP A 123 -8.72 17.65 -0.47
CA ASP A 123 -8.40 18.18 0.85
C ASP A 123 -7.12 17.54 1.39
N ILE A 124 -6.25 18.37 1.98
CA ILE A 124 -5.07 17.93 2.72
C ILE A 124 -5.46 17.81 4.20
N LEU A 125 -5.53 16.57 4.70
CA LEU A 125 -5.88 16.29 6.09
C LEU A 125 -4.66 16.40 7.01
N LEU A 126 -4.89 16.61 8.32
CA LEU A 126 -3.84 16.84 9.32
C LEU A 126 -2.81 15.69 9.45
N ASN A 127 -3.21 14.47 9.10
CA ASN A 127 -2.35 13.27 9.16
C ASN A 127 -1.61 12.99 7.83
N GLY A 128 -1.67 13.92 6.87
CA GLY A 128 -1.08 13.76 5.54
C GLY A 128 -1.86 12.82 4.64
N GLN A 129 -3.09 12.42 5.00
CA GLN A 129 -4.02 11.79 4.06
C GLN A 129 -4.63 12.85 3.15
N LEU A 130 -5.05 12.42 1.97
CA LEU A 130 -5.79 13.26 1.03
C LEU A 130 -7.14 12.63 0.76
N GLU A 131 -8.17 13.45 0.62
CA GLU A 131 -9.49 12.99 0.18
C GLU A 131 -10.17 14.03 -0.69
N GLY A 132 -11.04 13.62 -1.59
CA GLY A 132 -11.77 14.58 -2.41
C GLY A 132 -12.43 13.94 -3.61
N LEU A 133 -12.40 14.65 -4.73
CA LEU A 133 -13.12 14.29 -5.95
C LEU A 133 -12.18 14.25 -7.15
N TRP A 134 -12.56 13.42 -8.11
CA TRP A 134 -12.03 13.44 -9.46
C TRP A 134 -13.17 13.59 -10.45
N ALA A 135 -12.86 14.18 -11.60
CA ALA A 135 -13.71 14.15 -12.78
C ALA A 135 -12.85 14.00 -14.02
N GLY A 136 -13.23 13.12 -14.94
CA GLY A 136 -12.48 12.88 -16.16
C GLY A 136 -13.36 12.45 -17.32
N TYR A 137 -12.83 12.61 -18.53
CA TYR A 137 -13.52 12.18 -19.73
C TYR A 137 -13.18 10.72 -20.04
N ASP A 138 -14.21 9.89 -20.18
CA ASP A 138 -14.09 8.52 -20.66
C ASP A 138 -14.28 8.50 -22.18
N PRO A 139 -13.20 8.25 -22.96
CA PRO A 139 -13.27 8.26 -24.41
C PRO A 139 -14.10 7.12 -24.99
N VAL A 140 -14.23 6.00 -24.27
CA VAL A 140 -14.98 4.82 -24.73
C VAL A 140 -16.48 5.10 -24.66
N ASN A 141 -16.94 5.61 -23.52
CA ASN A 141 -18.35 5.89 -23.28
C ASN A 141 -18.77 7.31 -23.70
N LYS A 142 -17.81 8.16 -24.11
CA LYS A 142 -18.02 9.57 -24.48
C LYS A 142 -18.74 10.37 -23.39
N SER A 143 -18.41 10.12 -22.14
CA SER A 143 -19.07 10.70 -20.97
C SER A 143 -18.06 11.25 -19.98
N VAL A 144 -18.44 12.29 -19.24
CA VAL A 144 -17.68 12.73 -18.07
C VAL A 144 -18.06 11.83 -16.89
N GLN A 145 -17.07 11.17 -16.33
CA GLN A 145 -17.21 10.42 -15.08
C GLN A 145 -16.68 11.23 -13.92
N MET A 146 -17.23 10.99 -12.73
CA MET A 146 -16.75 11.59 -11.49
C MET A 146 -16.93 10.65 -10.31
N GLY A 147 -16.04 10.76 -9.34
CA GLY A 147 -16.08 9.94 -8.14
C GLY A 147 -15.25 10.52 -7.01
N ARG A 148 -15.25 9.82 -5.88
CA ARG A 148 -14.42 10.17 -4.72
C ARG A 148 -13.02 9.58 -4.87
N TYR A 149 -12.03 10.28 -4.34
CA TYR A 149 -10.66 9.80 -4.15
C TYR A 149 -10.30 9.81 -2.66
N LEU A 150 -9.56 8.81 -2.22
CA LEU A 150 -8.88 8.78 -0.94
C LEU A 150 -7.42 8.36 -1.15
N PHE A 151 -6.49 9.04 -0.48
CA PHE A 151 -5.07 8.71 -0.48
C PHE A 151 -4.64 8.47 0.96
N ALA A 152 -4.44 7.21 1.33
CA ALA A 152 -3.89 6.85 2.62
C ALA A 152 -2.37 6.78 2.52
N LYS A 153 -1.65 7.70 3.17
CA LYS A 153 -0.19 7.71 3.14
C LYS A 153 0.39 6.41 3.69
N SER A 154 1.16 5.73 2.85
CA SER A 154 1.81 4.48 3.20
C SER A 154 2.86 4.71 4.28
N LEU A 155 2.90 3.83 5.27
CA LEU A 155 3.91 3.91 6.30
C LEU A 155 5.29 3.50 5.76
N PRO A 156 6.35 4.26 6.06
CA PRO A 156 7.71 3.81 5.86
C PRO A 156 8.04 2.76 6.92
N VAL A 157 7.84 1.49 6.56
CA VAL A 157 8.17 0.33 7.41
C VAL A 157 9.26 -0.50 6.75
N ALA A 158 10.16 -1.04 7.57
CA ALA A 158 11.07 -2.08 7.13
C ALA A 158 10.44 -3.45 7.42
N VAL A 159 10.37 -4.31 6.41
CA VAL A 159 9.98 -5.70 6.59
C VAL A 159 11.24 -6.52 6.82
N LYS A 160 11.29 -7.26 7.93
CA LYS A 160 12.43 -8.09 8.33
C LYS A 160 11.97 -9.51 8.65
N PRO A 161 12.84 -10.53 8.49
CA PRO A 161 12.56 -11.86 9.01
C PRO A 161 12.26 -11.81 10.51
N LEU A 162 11.36 -12.68 10.96
CA LEU A 162 11.08 -12.90 12.38
C LEU A 162 12.30 -13.57 13.03
N THR A 163 12.75 -13.02 14.15
CA THR A 163 13.87 -13.54 14.94
C THR A 163 13.41 -13.91 16.35
N PRO A 164 14.16 -14.75 17.09
CA PRO A 164 13.81 -15.14 18.46
C PRO A 164 13.54 -13.96 19.40
N GLU A 165 14.31 -12.89 19.29
CA GLU A 165 14.19 -11.68 20.13
C GLU A 165 12.88 -10.92 19.86
N ARG A 166 12.27 -11.14 18.69
CA ARG A 166 11.04 -10.46 18.26
C ARG A 166 9.79 -11.31 18.44
N LEU A 167 9.94 -12.57 18.84
CA LEU A 167 8.80 -13.48 19.09
C LEU A 167 7.78 -12.92 20.08
N PRO A 168 8.15 -12.34 21.24
CA PRO A 168 7.16 -11.86 22.20
C PRO A 168 6.23 -10.79 21.60
N TYR A 169 6.78 -9.91 20.77
CA TYR A 169 6.01 -8.84 20.12
C TYR A 169 5.07 -9.36 19.04
N ALA A 170 5.53 -10.32 18.23
CA ALA A 170 4.71 -10.95 17.20
C ALA A 170 3.60 -11.80 17.83
N LEU A 171 3.91 -12.55 18.90
CA LEU A 171 2.95 -13.35 19.65
C LEU A 171 1.85 -12.48 20.27
N ALA A 172 2.22 -11.39 20.94
CA ALA A 172 1.27 -10.43 21.50
C ALA A 172 0.36 -9.85 20.39
N LEU A 173 0.94 -9.47 19.26
CA LEU A 173 0.18 -8.93 18.13
C LEU A 173 -0.82 -9.93 17.56
N PHE A 174 -0.41 -11.19 17.36
CA PHE A 174 -1.31 -12.25 16.91
C PHE A 174 -2.42 -12.52 17.92
N GLY A 175 -2.10 -12.53 19.22
CA GLY A 175 -3.08 -12.67 20.30
C GLY A 175 -4.17 -11.59 20.22
N THR A 176 -3.77 -10.32 20.10
CA THR A 176 -4.72 -9.21 19.97
C THR A 176 -5.53 -9.24 18.68
N CYS A 177 -4.93 -9.63 17.55
CA CYS A 177 -5.59 -9.54 16.24
C CYS A 177 -6.41 -10.77 15.86
N LEU A 178 -6.02 -11.96 16.29
CA LEU A 178 -6.57 -13.24 15.85
C LEU A 178 -7.16 -14.06 17.01
N GLY A 179 -6.90 -13.66 18.25
CA GLY A 179 -7.38 -14.34 19.44
C GLY A 179 -6.25 -14.87 20.32
N GLU A 180 -6.46 -14.80 21.63
CA GLU A 180 -5.51 -15.34 22.60
C GLU A 180 -5.35 -16.84 22.42
N ARG A 181 -4.10 -17.31 22.49
CA ARG A 181 -3.70 -18.72 22.31
C ARG A 181 -3.95 -19.31 20.92
N TYR A 182 -4.37 -18.52 19.93
CA TYR A 182 -4.52 -18.99 18.54
C TYR A 182 -3.18 -19.47 17.94
N ILE A 183 -2.10 -18.73 18.20
CA ILE A 183 -0.72 -19.13 17.90
C ILE A 183 0.02 -19.23 19.22
N THR A 184 0.68 -20.36 19.48
CA THR A 184 1.52 -20.53 20.67
C THR A 184 2.95 -20.07 20.41
N ARG A 185 3.72 -19.86 21.49
CA ARG A 185 5.14 -19.52 21.39
C ARG A 185 5.92 -20.58 20.61
N ASP A 186 5.74 -21.85 20.95
CA ASP A 186 6.47 -22.97 20.32
C ASP A 186 6.16 -23.06 18.82
N GLN A 187 4.89 -22.85 18.45
CA GLN A 187 4.49 -22.77 17.04
C GLN A 187 5.17 -21.60 16.33
N LEU A 188 5.20 -20.42 16.96
CA LEU A 188 5.81 -19.23 16.36
C LEU A 188 7.34 -19.35 16.25
N GLU A 189 7.99 -20.03 17.19
CA GLU A 189 9.42 -20.33 17.16
C GLU A 189 9.82 -21.14 15.91
N ALA A 190 8.96 -22.05 15.46
CA ALA A 190 9.20 -22.80 14.23
C ALA A 190 9.33 -21.87 13.01
N TYR A 191 8.54 -20.78 12.93
CA TYR A 191 8.62 -19.82 11.82
C TYR A 191 9.89 -18.94 11.82
N ALA A 192 10.69 -18.99 12.88
CA ALA A 192 12.00 -18.34 12.94
C ALA A 192 13.16 -19.28 12.57
N LYS A 193 12.97 -20.61 12.65
CA LYS A 193 14.05 -21.60 12.59
C LYS A 193 13.92 -22.63 11.46
N ASP A 194 12.69 -23.03 11.13
CA ASP A 194 12.39 -24.11 10.18
C ASP A 194 12.67 -23.63 8.73
N LYS A 195 13.16 -24.55 7.89
CA LYS A 195 13.47 -24.26 6.47
C LYS A 195 12.21 -24.09 5.62
N ASP A 196 11.12 -24.77 5.97
CA ASP A 196 9.87 -24.75 5.22
C ASP A 196 8.84 -23.81 5.86
N LYS A 197 9.22 -23.05 6.90
CA LYS A 197 8.38 -22.03 7.52
C LYS A 197 9.10 -20.70 7.60
N LYS A 198 8.36 -19.59 7.47
CA LYS A 198 8.93 -18.26 7.59
C LYS A 198 7.98 -17.27 8.22
N GLY A 199 8.50 -16.52 9.18
CA GLY A 199 7.86 -15.34 9.73
C GLY A 199 8.52 -14.06 9.24
N PHE A 200 7.72 -13.01 9.09
CA PHE A 200 8.19 -11.64 8.87
C PHE A 200 7.49 -10.67 9.82
N ILE A 201 8.20 -9.60 10.18
CA ILE A 201 7.68 -8.49 10.96
C ILE A 201 7.88 -7.18 10.20
N ALA A 202 6.94 -6.25 10.38
CA ALA A 202 7.07 -4.88 9.90
C ALA A 202 7.43 -4.00 11.09
N ILE A 203 8.54 -3.26 10.97
CA ILE A 203 9.01 -2.35 12.03
C ILE A 203 9.00 -0.90 11.54
N ASP A 204 8.67 0.01 12.45
CA ASP A 204 8.82 1.45 12.23
C ASP A 204 10.26 1.94 12.41
N SER A 205 10.49 3.24 12.21
CA SER A 205 11.80 3.88 12.37
C SER A 205 12.35 3.86 13.80
N ARG A 206 11.50 3.60 14.81
CA ARG A 206 11.88 3.46 16.23
C ARG A 206 12.07 2.00 16.63
N GLY A 207 11.92 1.05 15.69
CA GLY A 207 12.04 -0.39 15.94
C GLY A 207 10.79 -1.03 16.55
N GLY A 208 9.66 -0.32 16.58
CA GLY A 208 8.37 -0.83 17.04
C GLY A 208 7.73 -1.76 16.01
N VAL A 209 7.26 -2.94 16.45
CA VAL A 209 6.57 -3.90 15.57
C VAL A 209 5.16 -3.41 15.28
N LEU A 210 4.82 -3.23 14.00
CA LEU A 210 3.52 -2.76 13.52
C LEU A 210 2.66 -3.87 12.91
N GLY A 211 3.30 -4.94 12.44
CA GLY A 211 2.64 -6.05 11.78
C GLY A 211 3.50 -7.30 11.82
N ALA A 212 2.86 -8.47 11.69
CA ALA A 212 3.53 -9.75 11.56
C ALA A 212 2.78 -10.64 10.57
N VAL A 213 3.52 -11.48 9.87
CA VAL A 213 2.97 -12.50 8.98
C VAL A 213 3.77 -13.79 9.14
N ILE A 214 3.08 -14.93 9.05
CA ILE A 214 3.70 -16.25 8.99
C ILE A 214 3.20 -17.00 7.77
N CYS A 215 4.11 -17.72 7.12
CA CYS A 215 3.86 -18.51 5.93
C CYS A 215 4.70 -19.78 5.96
N GLU A 216 4.33 -20.76 5.15
CA GLU A 216 5.00 -22.05 5.08
C GLU A 216 4.87 -22.68 3.69
N ILE A 217 5.75 -23.63 3.40
CA ILE A 217 5.76 -24.43 2.18
C ILE A 217 5.17 -25.80 2.51
N TRP A 218 4.23 -26.23 1.67
CA TRP A 218 3.65 -27.56 1.70
C TRP A 218 4.20 -28.35 0.50
N ASN A 219 4.98 -29.39 0.79
CA ASN A 219 5.43 -30.34 -0.23
C ASN A 219 4.32 -31.35 -0.61
N SER A 220 3.38 -31.57 0.31
CA SER A 220 2.11 -32.26 0.14
C SER A 220 1.10 -31.62 1.10
N ALA A 221 -0.21 -31.70 0.80
CA ALA A 221 -1.24 -31.06 1.63
C ALA A 221 -1.18 -31.59 3.09
N PRO A 222 -0.92 -30.75 4.10
CA PRO A 222 -0.90 -31.18 5.50
C PRO A 222 -2.33 -31.38 6.04
N ALA A 223 -2.48 -31.96 7.24
CA ALA A 223 -3.80 -32.20 7.86
C ALA A 223 -4.69 -30.93 7.99
N THR A 224 -4.14 -29.76 8.32
CA THR A 224 -4.89 -28.48 8.28
C THR A 224 -5.28 -28.09 6.85
N GLY A 225 -4.46 -28.53 5.89
CA GLY A 225 -4.71 -28.48 4.47
C GLY A 225 -5.75 -29.51 4.01
N GLU A 226 -6.18 -30.52 4.77
CA GLU A 226 -7.19 -31.49 4.31
C GLU A 226 -8.53 -30.81 4.00
N LYS A 227 -8.98 -29.90 4.87
CA LYS A 227 -10.20 -29.10 4.61
C LYS A 227 -10.07 -28.26 3.35
N ILE A 228 -8.88 -27.73 3.08
CA ILE A 228 -8.61 -26.86 1.92
C ILE A 228 -8.40 -27.68 0.66
N ALA A 229 -7.66 -28.79 0.75
CA ALA A 229 -7.36 -29.72 -0.32
C ALA A 229 -8.60 -30.47 -0.78
N ALA A 230 -9.54 -30.79 0.12
CA ALA A 230 -10.85 -31.31 -0.26
C ALA A 230 -11.64 -30.33 -1.14
N LEU A 231 -11.41 -29.02 -0.98
CA LEU A 231 -12.10 -27.97 -1.72
C LEU A 231 -11.33 -27.52 -2.96
N VAL A 232 -10.03 -27.80 -3.01
CA VAL A 232 -9.14 -27.47 -4.13
C VAL A 232 -8.28 -28.72 -4.43
N PRO A 233 -8.87 -29.76 -5.05
CA PRO A 233 -8.25 -31.09 -5.14
C PRO A 233 -6.94 -31.12 -5.93
N ASP A 234 -6.78 -30.20 -6.89
CA ASP A 234 -5.58 -30.10 -7.71
C ASP A 234 -4.36 -29.56 -6.94
N LEU A 235 -4.53 -29.04 -5.72
CA LEU A 235 -3.39 -28.67 -4.85
C LEU A 235 -2.42 -29.83 -4.59
N ALA A 236 -2.90 -31.08 -4.67
CA ALA A 236 -2.05 -32.26 -4.52
C ALA A 236 -0.95 -32.34 -5.58
N PHE A 237 -1.11 -31.68 -6.72
CA PHE A 237 -0.13 -31.64 -7.81
C PHE A 237 0.84 -30.46 -7.73
N HIS A 238 0.74 -29.63 -6.69
CA HIS A 238 1.53 -28.42 -6.54
C HIS A 238 2.35 -28.40 -5.27
N LYS A 239 3.55 -27.81 -5.36
CA LYS A 239 4.27 -27.33 -4.19
C LYS A 239 3.60 -26.03 -3.75
N CYS A 240 2.88 -26.05 -2.64
CA CYS A 240 2.01 -24.95 -2.25
C CYS A 240 2.69 -24.02 -1.24
N GLY A 241 2.64 -22.72 -1.49
CA GLY A 241 2.96 -21.70 -0.50
C GLY A 241 1.71 -21.32 0.27
N PHE A 242 1.70 -21.48 1.58
CA PHE A 242 0.56 -21.15 2.43
C PHE A 242 0.82 -19.87 3.25
N LEU A 243 0.04 -18.83 2.96
CA LEU A 243 -0.02 -17.61 3.76
C LEU A 243 -0.98 -17.82 4.94
N LYS A 244 -0.43 -18.24 6.07
CA LYS A 244 -1.20 -18.77 7.20
C LYS A 244 -1.88 -17.70 8.04
N SER A 245 -1.12 -16.71 8.51
CA SER A 245 -1.65 -15.67 9.39
C SER A 245 -1.00 -14.33 9.09
N LEU A 246 -1.81 -13.28 9.02
CA LEU A 246 -1.39 -11.90 8.83
C LEU A 246 -2.09 -11.02 9.87
N ALA A 247 -1.29 -10.28 10.64
CA ALA A 247 -1.79 -9.35 11.64
C ALA A 247 -1.12 -7.98 11.48
N VAL A 248 -1.91 -6.92 11.61
CA VAL A 248 -1.44 -5.52 11.60
C VAL A 248 -2.13 -4.80 12.75
N LYS A 249 -1.35 -4.05 13.52
CA LYS A 249 -1.87 -3.17 14.59
C LYS A 249 -3.01 -2.33 14.04
N GLU A 250 -4.11 -2.30 14.76
CA GLU A 250 -5.36 -1.66 14.30
C GLU A 250 -5.14 -0.21 13.85
N THR A 251 -4.41 0.57 14.64
CA THR A 251 -4.07 1.97 14.35
C THR A 251 -3.18 2.17 13.12
N GLN A 252 -2.65 1.10 12.53
CA GLN A 252 -1.77 1.13 11.35
C GLN A 252 -2.37 0.42 10.13
N ARG A 253 -3.62 -0.07 10.23
CA ARG A 253 -4.35 -0.67 9.09
C ARG A 253 -4.64 0.37 8.01
N GLY A 254 -4.81 -0.09 6.77
CA GLY A 254 -5.07 0.78 5.62
C GLY A 254 -3.85 1.59 5.13
N ARG A 255 -2.67 1.44 5.76
CA ARG A 255 -1.45 2.20 5.44
C ARG A 255 -0.36 1.36 4.75
N GLY A 256 -0.77 0.30 4.07
CA GLY A 256 0.13 -0.57 3.27
C GLY A 256 0.97 -1.59 4.05
N VAL A 257 0.91 -1.63 5.39
CA VAL A 257 1.73 -2.57 6.20
C VAL A 257 1.44 -4.04 5.86
N GLY A 258 0.15 -4.42 5.81
CA GLY A 258 -0.25 -5.80 5.50
C GLY A 258 0.15 -6.23 4.09
N LEU A 259 0.07 -5.31 3.12
CA LEU A 259 0.51 -5.56 1.75
C LEU A 259 2.01 -5.83 1.70
N LYS A 260 2.84 -4.99 2.31
CA LYS A 260 4.31 -5.17 2.36
C LYS A 260 4.71 -6.50 3.02
N LEU A 261 4.03 -6.88 4.09
CA LEU A 261 4.26 -8.16 4.77
C LEU A 261 3.90 -9.36 3.88
N ALA A 262 2.68 -9.36 3.33
CA ALA A 262 2.23 -10.44 2.47
C ALA A 262 3.07 -10.55 1.17
N SER A 263 3.50 -9.43 0.59
CA SER A 263 4.45 -9.42 -0.54
C SER A 263 5.78 -10.09 -0.18
N ALA A 264 6.34 -9.81 1.00
CA ALA A 264 7.60 -10.43 1.44
C ALA A 264 7.43 -11.94 1.65
N ALA A 265 6.31 -12.37 2.23
CA ALA A 265 5.98 -13.78 2.40
C ALA A 265 5.84 -14.49 1.04
N LEU A 266 5.12 -13.91 0.09
CA LEU A 266 4.99 -14.46 -1.27
C LEU A 266 6.33 -14.55 -1.99
N GLY A 267 7.15 -13.51 -1.89
CA GLY A 267 8.50 -13.51 -2.46
C GLY A 267 9.33 -14.68 -1.93
N TRP A 268 9.31 -14.89 -0.61
CA TRP A 268 9.98 -16.03 0.01
C TRP A 268 9.40 -17.39 -0.45
N MET A 269 8.08 -17.54 -0.51
CA MET A 269 7.45 -18.80 -0.95
C MET A 269 7.85 -19.15 -2.39
N ARG A 270 7.87 -18.16 -3.29
CA ARG A 270 8.31 -18.33 -4.69
C ARG A 270 9.77 -18.69 -4.82
N SER A 271 10.64 -18.00 -4.09
CA SER A 271 12.06 -18.34 -4.04
C SER A 271 12.32 -19.76 -3.50
N ASN A 272 11.36 -20.34 -2.77
CA ASN A 272 11.40 -21.74 -2.32
C ASN A 272 10.65 -22.70 -3.25
N GLY A 273 10.33 -22.29 -4.48
CA GLY A 273 9.78 -23.15 -5.52
C GLY A 273 8.28 -23.42 -5.40
N SER A 274 7.54 -22.62 -4.65
CA SER A 274 6.07 -22.66 -4.65
C SER A 274 5.53 -22.45 -6.07
N THR A 275 4.67 -23.36 -6.55
CA THR A 275 4.02 -23.29 -7.87
C THR A 275 2.57 -22.81 -7.81
N THR A 276 1.97 -22.80 -6.62
CA THR A 276 0.67 -22.14 -6.35
C THR A 276 0.68 -21.59 -4.94
N GLU A 277 -0.02 -20.50 -4.69
CA GLU A 277 -0.10 -19.90 -3.37
C GLU A 277 -1.54 -19.89 -2.85
N ILE A 278 -1.70 -20.21 -1.57
CA ILE A 278 -2.99 -20.31 -0.89
C ILE A 278 -2.99 -19.41 0.34
N ALA A 279 -4.12 -18.76 0.60
CA ALA A 279 -4.36 -18.01 1.82
C ALA A 279 -5.74 -18.35 2.37
N VAL A 280 -5.85 -18.41 3.70
CA VAL A 280 -7.14 -18.50 4.39
C VAL A 280 -7.34 -17.19 5.15
N ALA A 281 -8.46 -16.53 4.87
CA ALA A 281 -8.77 -15.24 5.44
C ALA A 281 -9.99 -15.33 6.35
N TRP A 282 -9.84 -14.80 7.57
CA TRP A 282 -10.89 -14.73 8.57
C TRP A 282 -12.00 -13.75 8.17
N VAL A 283 -13.25 -14.20 8.28
CA VAL A 283 -14.46 -13.38 8.12
C VAL A 283 -15.03 -13.05 9.49
N GLU A 284 -15.04 -11.77 9.80
CA GLU A 284 -15.55 -11.19 11.05
C GLU A 284 -16.75 -10.29 10.72
N ASN A 285 -17.91 -10.55 11.32
CA ASN A 285 -19.13 -9.75 11.10
C ASN A 285 -19.45 -9.52 9.61
N GLY A 286 -19.31 -10.57 8.79
CA GLY A 286 -19.54 -10.54 7.35
C GLY A 286 -18.43 -9.86 6.53
N ARG A 287 -17.34 -9.39 7.15
CA ARG A 287 -16.23 -8.71 6.48
C ARG A 287 -14.97 -9.56 6.52
N CYS A 288 -14.32 -9.72 5.36
CA CYS A 288 -13.03 -10.39 5.27
C CYS A 288 -11.89 -9.37 5.40
N ASN A 289 -11.23 -9.36 6.56
CA ASN A 289 -10.23 -8.35 6.93
C ASN A 289 -9.01 -8.34 5.98
N ALA A 290 -8.62 -9.51 5.44
CA ALA A 290 -7.47 -9.64 4.55
C ALA A 290 -7.82 -9.57 3.05
N ARG A 291 -9.11 -9.58 2.67
CA ARG A 291 -9.56 -9.59 1.25
C ARG A 291 -8.82 -8.57 0.41
N GLY A 292 -8.78 -7.33 0.89
CA GLY A 292 -8.19 -6.24 0.14
C GLY A 292 -6.68 -6.36 -0.07
N VAL A 293 -5.95 -7.06 0.81
CA VAL A 293 -4.52 -7.37 0.64
C VAL A 293 -4.34 -8.51 -0.35
N LEU A 294 -5.14 -9.57 -0.22
CA LEU A 294 -5.05 -10.77 -1.05
C LEU A 294 -5.38 -10.48 -2.52
N GLU A 295 -6.50 -9.80 -2.79
CA GLU A 295 -6.91 -9.40 -4.15
C GLU A 295 -5.84 -8.52 -4.82
N ASN A 296 -5.25 -7.57 -4.08
CA ASN A 296 -4.15 -6.73 -4.58
C ASN A 296 -2.88 -7.52 -4.92
N LEU A 297 -2.73 -8.72 -4.36
CA LEU A 297 -1.62 -9.63 -4.65
C LEU A 297 -1.99 -10.69 -5.68
N GLY A 298 -3.12 -10.52 -6.37
CA GLY A 298 -3.57 -11.40 -7.46
C GLY A 298 -4.24 -12.68 -6.99
N PHE A 299 -4.56 -12.81 -5.70
CA PHE A 299 -5.36 -13.93 -5.23
C PHE A 299 -6.81 -13.78 -5.67
N LYS A 300 -7.43 -14.92 -6.00
CA LYS A 300 -8.86 -15.04 -6.28
C LYS A 300 -9.52 -15.89 -5.23
N GLU A 301 -10.68 -15.44 -4.75
CA GLU A 301 -11.53 -16.22 -3.87
C GLU A 301 -11.97 -17.52 -4.57
N GLN A 302 -11.85 -18.64 -3.86
CA GLN A 302 -12.25 -19.96 -4.35
C GLN A 302 -13.57 -20.39 -3.72
N THR A 303 -13.67 -20.26 -2.39
CA THR A 303 -14.82 -20.73 -1.63
C THR A 303 -14.87 -20.13 -0.22
N LYS A 304 -16.02 -20.30 0.44
CA LYS A 304 -16.29 -19.94 1.83
C LYS A 304 -16.54 -21.21 2.64
N ILE A 305 -15.93 -21.28 3.82
CA ILE A 305 -16.10 -22.38 4.76
C ILE A 305 -16.67 -21.80 6.05
N ASP A 306 -17.91 -22.15 6.36
CA ASP A 306 -18.54 -21.74 7.62
C ASP A 306 -17.93 -22.48 8.81
N ARG A 307 -17.83 -21.79 9.95
CA ARG A 307 -17.34 -22.37 11.21
C ARG A 307 -15.98 -23.07 11.05
N PHE A 308 -15.10 -22.53 10.20
CA PHE A 308 -13.83 -23.15 9.79
C PHE A 308 -12.99 -23.60 10.99
N TRP A 309 -12.97 -22.76 12.01
CA TRP A 309 -12.20 -22.85 13.25
C TRP A 309 -12.95 -23.49 14.42
N TYR A 310 -14.20 -23.90 14.25
CA TYR A 310 -15.08 -24.32 15.35
C TYR A 310 -14.52 -25.49 16.15
N GLN A 311 -14.23 -26.61 15.49
CA GLN A 311 -13.71 -27.79 16.16
C GLN A 311 -12.32 -27.54 16.77
N GLU A 312 -11.44 -26.87 16.02
CA GLU A 312 -10.09 -26.55 16.48
C GLU A 312 -10.11 -25.63 17.71
N SER A 313 -11.03 -24.66 17.76
CA SER A 313 -11.18 -23.78 18.92
C SER A 313 -11.60 -24.52 20.18
N LYS A 314 -12.47 -25.53 20.07
CA LYS A 314 -12.89 -26.37 21.20
C LYS A 314 -11.72 -27.21 21.72
N GLU A 315 -10.98 -27.84 20.81
CA GLU A 315 -9.88 -28.74 21.14
C GLU A 315 -8.66 -28.00 21.70
N LYS A 316 -8.30 -26.86 21.12
CA LYS A 316 -7.11 -26.08 21.51
C LYS A 316 -7.41 -24.98 22.52
N GLY A 317 -8.68 -24.70 22.81
CA GLY A 317 -9.09 -23.75 23.83
C GLY A 317 -8.72 -22.28 23.55
N TYR A 318 -8.47 -21.88 22.29
CA TYR A 318 -8.21 -20.47 21.97
C TYR A 318 -9.51 -19.66 21.96
N ILE A 319 -9.37 -18.35 22.20
CA ILE A 319 -10.50 -17.43 22.37
C ILE A 319 -10.55 -16.50 21.17
N CYS A 320 -11.55 -16.67 20.29
CA CYS A 320 -11.77 -15.77 19.17
C CYS A 320 -12.19 -14.38 19.70
N PRO A 321 -11.60 -13.28 19.20
CA PRO A 321 -11.95 -11.95 19.67
C PRO A 321 -13.37 -11.52 19.27
N SER A 322 -13.99 -12.19 18.30
CA SER A 322 -15.38 -11.93 17.87
C SER A 322 -16.40 -12.88 18.50
N CYS A 323 -16.11 -14.18 18.59
CA CYS A 323 -17.08 -15.20 19.05
C CYS A 323 -16.81 -15.76 20.45
N GLY A 324 -15.62 -15.57 21.01
CA GLY A 324 -15.16 -16.32 22.19
C GLY A 324 -14.77 -17.76 21.85
N ASN A 325 -15.21 -18.71 22.67
CA ASN A 325 -15.00 -20.15 22.45
C ASN A 325 -16.35 -20.90 22.65
N PRO A 326 -16.84 -21.66 21.66
CA PRO A 326 -16.18 -21.98 20.38
C PRO A 326 -16.25 -20.85 19.35
N CYS A 327 -15.34 -20.88 18.38
CA CYS A 327 -15.29 -19.94 17.26
C CYS A 327 -16.32 -20.30 16.18
N GLU A 328 -17.23 -19.38 15.86
CA GLU A 328 -18.26 -19.59 14.82
C GLU A 328 -17.97 -18.86 13.51
N CYS A 329 -16.81 -18.20 13.41
CA CYS A 329 -16.44 -17.43 12.24
C CYS A 329 -16.25 -18.30 10.99
N ALA A 330 -16.61 -17.73 9.84
CA ALA A 330 -16.33 -18.30 8.53
C ALA A 330 -14.91 -17.93 8.07
N ALA A 331 -14.39 -18.70 7.12
CA ALA A 331 -13.15 -18.41 6.42
C ALA A 331 -13.38 -18.36 4.91
N LEU A 332 -12.65 -17.47 4.23
CA LEU A 332 -12.55 -17.47 2.77
C LEU A 332 -11.22 -18.06 2.34
N VAL A 333 -11.27 -18.96 1.37
CA VAL A 333 -10.08 -19.56 0.75
C VAL A 333 -9.75 -18.79 -0.51
N PHE A 334 -8.48 -18.41 -0.64
CA PHE A 334 -7.95 -17.65 -1.75
C PHE A 334 -6.81 -18.43 -2.41
N ARG A 335 -6.72 -18.37 -3.74
CA ARG A 335 -5.66 -18.99 -4.53
C ARG A 335 -5.06 -18.05 -5.56
N ARG A 336 -3.76 -18.23 -5.84
CA ARG A 336 -3.03 -17.61 -6.94
C ARG A 336 -2.27 -18.64 -7.77
#